data_AF-Q650M0-F1
#
_entry.id   AF-Q650M0-F1
#
_cell.length_a   1.000
_cell.length_b   1.000
_cell.length_c   1.000
_cell.angle_alpha   90.00
_cell.angle_beta   90.00
_cell.angle_gamma   90.00
#
_symmetry.space_group_name_H-M   'P 1'
#
loop_
_entity.id
_entity.type
_entity.pdbx_description
1 polymer ?
#
loop_
_entity_poly.entity_id
_entity_poly.type
_entity_poly.pdbx_seq_one_letter_code
_entity_poly.pdbx_strand_id
1 'polypeptide(L)' 'MAVVILGFILMTGPSSSETVFQADIFSVRRIKVAPVVCFLGFIFMIYGVMRKPKTKE' A
#
# COMPACT_ATOMS: atom_id res chain seq x y z
N MET A 1 9.07 -6.09 0.98
CA MET A 1 9.01 -4.77 1.63
C MET A 1 8.76 -3.62 0.66
N ALA A 2 9.48 -3.51 -0.47
CA ALA A 2 9.33 -2.39 -1.42
C ALA A 2 7.89 -2.09 -1.87
N VAL A 3 7.06 -3.12 -2.13
CA VAL A 3 5.65 -2.96 -2.55
C VAL A 3 4.79 -2.31 -1.47
N VAL A 4 4.99 -2.68 -0.19
CA VAL A 4 4.27 -2.10 0.94
C VAL A 4 4.67 -0.63 1.14
N ILE A 5 5.96 -0.33 1.02
CA ILE A 5 6.48 1.05 1.13
C ILE A 5 5.88 1.94 0.04
N LEU A 6 5.79 1.44 -1.20
CA LEU A 6 5.14 2.17 -2.29
C LEU A 6 3.65 2.43 -2.00
N GLY A 7 2.94 1.46 -1.43
CA GLY A 7 1.55 1.65 -0.99
C GLY A 7 1.40 2.78 0.04
N PHE A 8 2.28 2.83 1.04
CA PHE A 8 2.29 3.92 2.01
C PHE A 8 2.63 5.28 1.40
N ILE A 9 3.59 5.34 0.47
CA ILE A 9 3.91 6.59 -0.26
C ILE A 9 2.70 7.06 -1.06
N LEU A 10 1.96 6.16 -1.71
CA LEU A 10 0.75 6.52 -2.45
C LEU A 10 -0.40 7.05 -1.56
N MET A 11 -0.39 6.73 -0.26
CA MET A 11 -1.34 7.30 0.72
C MET A 11 -0.96 8.71 1.17
N THR A 12 0.30 9.13 0.99
CA THR A 12 0.75 10.47 1.39
C THR A 12 0.04 11.57 0.60
N GLY A 13 -0.16 12.71 1.27
CA GLY A 13 -0.91 13.80 0.70
C GLY A 13 -1.14 14.97 1.64
N PRO A 14 -1.59 16.12 1.12
CA PRO A 14 -1.96 17.25 1.94
C PRO A 14 -3.12 16.88 2.87
N SER A 15 -2.98 17.21 4.16
CA SER A 15 -4.10 17.14 5.09
C SER A 15 -5.09 18.25 4.79
N SER A 16 -6.38 17.97 4.95
CA SER A 16 -7.42 18.99 4.96
C SER A 16 -7.27 19.81 6.23
N SER A 17 -7.52 21.12 6.11
CA SER A 17 -7.63 22.05 7.26
C SER A 17 -9.10 22.31 7.54
N GLU A 18 -9.44 22.70 8.77
CA GLU A 18 -10.81 23.04 9.21
C GLU A 18 -11.48 24.11 8.32
N THR A 19 -10.70 24.94 7.65
CA THR A 19 -11.18 26.04 6.79
C THR A 19 -11.16 25.72 5.29
N VAL A 20 -10.49 24.64 4.85
CA VAL A 20 -10.38 24.26 3.43
C VAL A 20 -10.40 22.74 3.30
N PHE A 21 -11.52 22.22 2.80
CA PHE A 21 -11.68 20.81 2.49
C PHE A 21 -10.93 20.44 1.21
N GLN A 22 -9.92 19.58 1.37
CA GLN A 22 -9.15 19.02 0.26
C GLN A 22 -9.82 17.73 -0.24
N ALA A 23 -10.61 17.83 -1.32
CA ALA A 23 -11.32 16.69 -1.90
C ALA A 23 -10.38 15.56 -2.39
N ASP A 24 -9.09 15.85 -2.58
CA ASP A 24 -8.07 14.89 -2.97
C ASP A 24 -7.79 13.81 -1.89
N ILE A 25 -8.25 14.01 -0.65
CA ILE A 25 -8.27 12.96 0.38
C ILE A 25 -9.20 11.81 -0.02
N PHE A 26 -10.29 12.11 -0.71
CA PHE A 26 -11.22 11.12 -1.25
C PHE A 26 -10.83 10.59 -2.64
N SER A 27 -9.63 10.95 -3.11
CA SER A 27 -9.12 10.47 -4.37
C SER A 27 -9.07 8.95 -4.40
N VAL A 28 -9.53 8.38 -5.52
CA VAL A 28 -9.50 6.92 -5.79
C VAL A 28 -8.12 6.34 -5.54
N ARG A 29 -7.07 7.14 -5.78
CA ARG A 29 -5.67 6.76 -5.51
C ARG A 29 -5.42 6.45 -4.03
N ARG A 30 -5.83 7.32 -3.11
CA ARG A 30 -5.54 7.17 -1.66
C ARG A 30 -6.48 6.20 -0.97
N ILE A 31 -7.76 6.17 -1.36
CA ILE A 31 -8.79 5.33 -0.70
C ILE A 31 -8.84 3.91 -1.25
N LYS A 32 -8.54 3.70 -2.54
CA LYS A 32 -8.67 2.38 -3.17
C LYS A 32 -7.35 1.82 -3.62
N VAL A 33 -6.60 2.55 -4.45
CA VAL A 33 -5.37 2.02 -5.08
C VAL A 33 -4.29 1.77 -4.03
N ALA A 34 -4.01 2.74 -3.16
CA ALA A 34 -2.95 2.63 -2.18
C ALA A 34 -3.18 1.51 -1.14
N PRO A 35 -4.39 1.34 -0.54
CA PRO A 35 -4.69 0.19 0.31
C PRO A 35 -4.55 -1.15 -0.39
N VAL A 36 -5.00 -1.26 -1.64
CA VAL A 36 -4.87 -2.50 -2.43
C VAL A 36 -3.40 -2.84 -2.68
N VAL A 37 -2.57 -1.87 -3.02
CA VAL A 37 -1.12 -2.06 -3.22
C VAL A 37 -0.45 -2.52 -1.92
N CYS A 38 -0.77 -1.89 -0.78
CA CYS A 38 -0.29 -2.34 0.53
C CYS A 38 -0.71 -3.78 0.84
N PHE A 39 -1.99 -4.11 0.63
CA PHE A 39 -2.54 -5.44 0.88
C PHE A 39 -1.83 -6.53 0.05
N LEU A 40 -1.65 -6.30 -1.25
CA LEU A 40 -0.91 -7.21 -2.12
C LEU A 40 0.56 -7.35 -1.68
N GLY A 41 1.18 -6.27 -1.21
CA GLY A 41 2.53 -6.28 -0.65
C GLY A 41 2.65 -7.19 0.58
N PHE A 42 1.65 -7.20 1.46
CA PHE A 42 1.59 -8.12 2.60
C PHE A 42 1.35 -9.57 2.18
N ILE A 43 0.42 -9.82 1.25
CA ILE A 43 0.20 -11.17 0.70
C ILE A 43 1.49 -11.74 0.11
N PHE A 44 2.21 -10.94 -0.68
CA PHE A 44 3.48 -11.37 -1.27
C PHE A 44 4.52 -11.71 -0.22
N MET A 45 4.56 -10.97 0.89
CA MET A 45 5.45 -11.26 2.01
C MET A 45 5.08 -12.57 2.71
N ILE A 46 3.78 -12.78 2.97
CA ILE A 46 3.27 -14.03 3.55
C ILE A 46 3.61 -15.20 2.64
N TYR A 47 3.42 -15.06 1.32
CA TYR A 47 3.80 -16.06 0.34
C TYR A 47 5.31 -16.34 0.38
N GLY A 48 6.15 -15.31 0.42
CA GLY A 48 7.60 -15.47 0.51
C GLY A 48 8.06 -16.21 1.76
N VAL A 49 7.39 -15.98 2.90
CA VAL A 49 7.68 -16.67 4.17
C VAL A 49 7.15 -18.12 4.16
N MET A 50 5.92 -18.34 3.68
CA MET A 50 5.31 -19.67 3.64
C MET A 50 5.91 -20.59 2.57
N ARG A 51 6.46 -20.02 1.49
CA ARG A 51 7.07 -20.79 0.42
C ARG A 51 8.34 -21.44 0.92
N LYS A 52 8.25 -22.75 1.20
CA LYS A 52 9.41 -23.58 1.50
C LYS A 52 10.44 -23.43 0.37
N PRO A 53 11.74 -23.24 0.68
CA PRO A 53 12.76 -23.23 -0.35
C PRO A 53 12.70 -24.57 -1.08
N LYS A 54 12.63 -24.53 -2.42
CA LYS A 54 12.86 -25.75 -3.19
C LYS A 54 14.32 -26.13 -2.95
N THR A 55 14.57 -27.26 -2.31
CA THR A 55 15.87 -27.91 -2.33
C THR A 55 16.29 -28.00 -3.79
N LYS A 56 17.33 -27.25 -4.15
CA LYS A 56 18.05 -27.50 -5.40
C LYS A 56 18.86 -28.76 -5.11
N GLU A 57 18.48 -29.85 -5.77
CA GLU A 57 19.41 -30.96 -5.99
C GLU A 57 20.61 -30.45 -6.79
#